data_AF-A0A3N5T131-F1
#
_entry.id   AF-A0A3N5T131-F1
#
_cell.length_a   1.000
_cell.length_b   1.000
_cell.length_c   1.000
_cell.angle_alpha   90.00
_cell.angle_beta   90.00
_cell.angle_gamma   90.00
#
_symmetry.space_group_name_H-M   'P 1'
#
loop_
_entity.id
_entity.type
_entity.pdbx_description
1 polymer ?
#
loop_
_entity_poly.entity_id
_entity_poly.type
_entity_poly.pdbx_seq_one_letter_code
_entity_poly.pdbx_strand_id
1 'polypeptide(L)'
;MEERINETAVPREHERERLDVYLSRRFTYLSRSAWRREIERGSVFLNAARVESPNTRVRGGDILRFDGRGYAEPAVDDRITVLYEDDDLLCVDKPGDLPVHPAGRYFNNTLVRIMEARRGGT
;
A
#
# COMPACT_ATOMS: atom_id res chain seq x y z
N MET A 1 12.49 -0.68 10.17
CA MET A 1 11.36 -1.60 9.84
C MET A 1 10.15 -0.71 9.65
N GLU A 2 10.02 -0.17 8.45
CA GLU A 2 9.20 1.02 8.17
C GLU A 2 7.70 0.75 8.14
N GLU A 3 6.98 1.80 8.49
CA GLU A 3 5.55 1.89 8.63
C GLU A 3 4.85 1.61 7.28
N ARG A 4 4.25 0.42 7.11
CA ARG A 4 3.45 0.05 5.92
C ARG A 4 1.99 0.45 6.11
N ILE A 5 1.77 1.74 6.34
CA ILE A 5 0.44 2.28 6.64
C ILE A 5 -0.04 3.11 5.46
N ASN A 6 -1.15 2.67 4.86
CA ASN A 6 -1.92 3.50 3.94
C ASN A 6 -3.12 4.07 4.69
N GLU A 7 -3.28 5.39 4.66
CA GLU A 7 -4.42 6.07 5.25
C GLU A 7 -5.17 6.89 4.21
N THR A 8 -6.49 6.83 4.23
CA THR A 8 -7.34 7.65 3.37
C THR A 8 -8.71 7.88 4.01
N ALA A 9 -9.33 9.02 3.69
CA ALA A 9 -10.71 9.26 4.05
C ALA A 9 -11.66 8.57 3.07
N VAL A 10 -12.73 7.96 3.58
CA VAL A 10 -13.81 7.41 2.77
C VAL A 10 -14.60 8.57 2.14
N PRO A 11 -14.72 8.64 0.81
CA PRO A 11 -15.52 9.67 0.15
C PRO A 11 -17.02 9.56 0.51
N ARG A 12 -17.74 10.68 0.52
CA ARG A 12 -19.15 10.73 0.97
C ARG A 12 -20.10 9.92 0.09
N GLU A 13 -19.78 9.71 -1.18
CA GLU A 13 -20.56 8.89 -2.10
C GLU A 13 -20.60 7.40 -1.74
N HIS A 14 -19.71 6.94 -0.85
CA HIS A 14 -19.66 5.55 -0.37
C HIS A 14 -20.39 5.34 0.97
N GLU A 15 -21.18 6.33 1.41
CA GLU A 15 -21.99 6.26 2.62
C GLU A 15 -22.80 4.96 2.70
N ARG A 16 -22.68 4.24 3.82
CA ARG A 16 -23.34 2.95 4.11
C ARG A 16 -22.93 1.79 3.20
N GLU A 17 -21.93 1.94 2.32
CA GLU A 17 -21.37 0.81 1.58
C GLU A 17 -20.68 -0.16 2.55
N ARG A 18 -20.70 -1.46 2.21
CA ARG A 18 -19.96 -2.46 3.00
C ARG A 18 -18.47 -2.27 2.79
N LEU A 19 -17.71 -2.31 3.87
CA LEU A 19 -16.26 -2.12 3.86
C LEU A 19 -15.55 -3.08 2.90
N ASP A 20 -15.89 -4.37 2.92
CA ASP A 20 -15.26 -5.35 2.00
C ASP A 20 -15.53 -5.04 0.52
N VAL A 21 -16.71 -4.50 0.19
CA VAL A 21 -17.06 -4.07 -1.16
C VAL A 21 -16.31 -2.79 -1.52
N TYR A 22 -16.38 -1.77 -0.67
CA TYR A 22 -15.70 -0.50 -0.86
C TYR A 22 -14.20 -0.68 -1.11
N LEU A 23 -13.52 -1.43 -0.23
CA LEU A 23 -12.09 -1.74 -0.38
C LEU A 23 -11.79 -2.42 -1.71
N SER A 24 -12.58 -3.43 -2.09
CA SER A 24 -12.34 -4.17 -3.34
C SER A 24 -12.54 -3.34 -4.61
N ARG A 25 -13.40 -2.31 -4.56
CA ARG A 25 -13.63 -1.39 -5.68
C ARG A 25 -12.58 -0.30 -5.76
N ARG A 26 -12.22 0.28 -4.60
CA ARG A 26 -11.27 1.40 -4.51
C ARG A 26 -9.81 0.96 -4.64
N PHE A 27 -9.50 -0.24 -4.14
CA PHE A 27 -8.16 -0.81 -4.04
C PHE A 27 -8.14 -2.19 -4.68
N THR A 28 -8.01 -2.18 -6.01
CA THR A 28 -8.15 -3.36 -6.88
C THR A 28 -6.95 -4.30 -6.85
N TYR A 29 -5.89 -3.94 -6.13
CA TYR A 29 -4.70 -4.79 -5.97
C TYR A 29 -4.93 -6.00 -5.04
N LEU A 30 -6.03 -5.99 -4.28
CA LEU A 30 -6.54 -7.15 -3.55
C LEU A 30 -7.97 -7.47 -4.01
N SER A 31 -8.24 -8.77 -4.17
CA SER A 31 -9.60 -9.23 -4.39
C SER A 31 -10.47 -8.99 -3.15
N ARG A 32 -11.80 -8.98 -3.31
CA ARG A 32 -12.73 -8.88 -2.19
C ARG A 32 -12.47 -9.94 -1.11
N SER A 33 -12.20 -11.19 -1.51
CA SER A 33 -11.90 -12.26 -0.56
C SER A 33 -10.57 -12.04 0.17
N ALA A 34 -9.57 -11.42 -0.49
CA ALA A 34 -8.34 -11.03 0.16
C ALA A 34 -8.54 -9.89 1.17
N TRP A 35 -9.32 -8.86 0.81
CA TRP A 35 -9.68 -7.79 1.75
C TRP A 35 -10.41 -8.31 2.98
N ARG A 36 -11.33 -9.26 2.82
CA ARG A 36 -11.98 -9.92 3.98
C ARG A 36 -10.96 -10.59 4.90
N ARG A 37 -9.97 -11.31 4.36
CA ARG A 37 -8.90 -11.93 5.15
C ARG A 37 -8.06 -10.89 5.89
N GLU A 38 -7.74 -9.76 5.27
CA GLU A 38 -6.99 -8.68 5.93
C GLU A 38 -7.77 -8.04 7.08
N ILE A 39 -9.09 -7.86 6.91
CA ILE A 39 -9.97 -7.40 7.99
C ILE A 39 -9.99 -8.41 9.15
N GLU A 40 -10.20 -9.69 8.85
CA GLU A 40 -10.23 -10.77 9.85
C GLU A 40 -8.88 -10.90 10.60
N ARG A 41 -7.76 -10.73 9.89
CA ARG A 41 -6.41 -10.66 10.47
C ARG A 41 -6.19 -9.43 11.34
N GLY A 42 -6.95 -8.36 11.14
CA GLY A 42 -6.83 -7.14 11.93
C GLY A 42 -5.91 -6.09 11.34
N SER A 43 -5.61 -6.20 10.06
CA SER A 43 -4.76 -5.27 9.33
C SER A 43 -5.52 -3.99 8.93
N VAL A 44 -6.86 -3.93 9.12
CA VAL A 44 -7.71 -2.81 8.68
C VAL A 44 -8.34 -2.11 9.87
N PHE A 45 -8.30 -0.78 9.85
CA PHE A 45 -8.81 0.08 10.90
C PHE A 45 -9.74 1.15 10.30
N LEU A 46 -10.79 1.52 11.05
CA LEU A 46 -11.65 2.66 10.77
C LEU A 46 -11.62 3.59 11.99
N ASN A 47 -11.32 4.87 11.79
CA ASN A 47 -11.24 5.89 12.84
C ASN A 47 -10.37 5.42 14.02
N ALA A 48 -9.16 4.93 13.71
CA ALA A 48 -8.19 4.34 14.64
C ALA A 48 -8.59 3.03 15.33
N ALA A 49 -9.84 2.56 15.22
CA ALA A 49 -10.30 1.29 15.78
C ALA A 49 -10.12 0.13 14.79
N ARG A 50 -9.66 -1.03 15.28
CA ARG A 50 -9.56 -2.26 14.47
C ARG A 50 -10.95 -2.67 14.00
N VAL A 51 -11.08 -3.02 12.71
CA VAL A 51 -12.35 -3.51 12.19
C VAL A 51 -12.53 -4.98 12.51
N GLU A 52 -13.65 -5.34 13.13
CA GLU A 52 -13.94 -6.72 13.53
C GLU A 52 -14.74 -7.52 12.49
N SER A 53 -15.47 -6.82 11.61
CA SER A 53 -16.34 -7.46 10.61
C SER A 53 -16.10 -6.90 9.20
N PRO A 54 -15.91 -7.78 8.19
CA PRO A 54 -15.87 -7.32 6.80
C PRO A 54 -17.18 -6.72 6.30
N ASN A 55 -18.28 -6.96 7.00
CA ASN A 55 -19.60 -6.47 6.65
C ASN A 55 -19.90 -5.08 7.28
N THR A 56 -18.96 -4.51 8.03
CA THR A 56 -19.07 -3.15 8.59
C THR A 56 -19.44 -2.16 7.50
N ARG A 57 -20.36 -1.25 7.80
CA ARG A 57 -20.75 -0.18 6.87
C ARG A 57 -19.90 1.05 7.13
N VAL A 58 -19.27 1.56 6.08
CA VAL A 58 -18.47 2.79 6.15
C VAL A 58 -19.38 4.02 6.14
N ARG A 59 -18.89 5.11 6.72
CA ARG A 59 -19.49 6.45 6.64
C ARG A 59 -18.59 7.37 5.85
N GLY A 60 -19.19 8.32 5.15
CA GLY A 60 -18.45 9.39 4.50
C GLY A 60 -17.62 10.16 5.52
N GLY A 61 -16.32 10.28 5.27
CA GLY A 61 -15.36 10.92 6.17
C GLY A 61 -14.69 9.97 7.18
N ASP A 62 -15.06 8.69 7.25
CA ASP A 62 -14.32 7.72 8.04
C ASP A 62 -12.85 7.67 7.58
N ILE A 63 -11.92 7.63 8.53
CA ILE A 63 -10.50 7.46 8.24
C ILE A 63 -10.20 5.96 8.19
N LEU A 64 -9.97 5.47 6.97
CA LEU A 64 -9.56 4.10 6.71
C LEU A 64 -8.04 4.01 6.77
N ARG A 65 -7.54 3.08 7.58
CA ARG A 65 -6.11 2.77 7.68
C ARG A 65 -5.87 1.28 7.42
N PHE A 66 -4.96 0.97 6.51
CA PHE A 66 -4.51 -0.39 6.23
C PHE A 66 -3.05 -0.57 6.63
N ASP A 67 -2.81 -1.52 7.54
CA ASP A 67 -1.50 -1.98 7.97
C ASP A 67 -1.05 -3.16 7.10
N GLY A 68 -0.28 -2.85 6.07
CA GLY A 68 0.18 -3.82 5.09
C GLY A 68 1.34 -4.69 5.57
N ARG A 69 1.80 -4.63 6.84
CA ARG A 69 3.02 -5.34 7.29
C ARG A 69 3.00 -6.84 7.01
N GLY A 70 1.85 -7.49 7.16
CA GLY A 70 1.67 -8.93 6.87
C GLY A 70 1.47 -9.28 5.39
N TYR A 71 1.37 -8.29 4.50
CA TYR A 71 1.15 -8.50 3.08
C TYR A 71 2.46 -8.78 2.34
N ALA A 72 2.54 -9.94 1.69
CA ALA A 72 3.65 -10.28 0.82
C ALA A 72 3.53 -9.55 -0.53
N GLU A 73 4.53 -8.73 -0.86
CA GLU A 73 4.56 -8.04 -2.14
C GLU A 73 4.93 -9.00 -3.26
N PRO A 74 4.43 -8.76 -4.49
CA PRO A 74 4.95 -9.47 -5.64
C PRO A 74 6.44 -9.24 -5.79
N ALA A 75 7.17 -10.26 -6.22
CA ALA A 75 8.56 -10.11 -6.61
C ALA A 75 8.68 -9.14 -7.79
N VAL A 76 9.83 -8.45 -7.86
CA VAL A 76 10.20 -7.50 -8.91
C VAL A 76 11.62 -7.80 -9.37
N ASP A 77 11.94 -7.46 -10.62
CA ASP A 77 13.33 -7.35 -11.05
C ASP A 77 13.98 -6.10 -10.41
N ASP A 78 15.04 -6.30 -9.64
CA ASP A 78 15.74 -5.22 -8.94
C ASP A 78 17.05 -4.82 -9.62
N ARG A 79 17.29 -5.24 -10.88
CA ARG A 79 18.48 -4.87 -11.66
C ARG A 79 18.47 -3.40 -12.08
N ILE A 80 18.80 -2.53 -11.15
CA ILE A 80 18.92 -1.08 -11.34
C ILE A 80 20.37 -0.74 -11.69
N THR A 81 20.57 0.00 -12.78
CA THR A 81 21.89 0.48 -13.21
C THR A 81 21.98 1.99 -12.99
N VAL A 82 23.05 2.48 -12.36
CA VAL A 82 23.31 3.92 -12.25
C VAL A 82 23.90 4.40 -13.58
N LEU A 83 23.22 5.36 -14.21
CA LEU A 83 23.67 5.98 -15.45
C LEU A 83 24.48 7.25 -15.18
N TYR A 84 24.10 7.99 -14.13
CA TYR A 84 24.74 9.23 -13.71
C TYR A 84 24.47 9.47 -12.22
N GLU A 85 25.45 10.05 -11.53
CA GLU A 85 25.33 10.43 -10.12
C GLU A 85 26.25 11.61 -9.83
N ASP A 86 25.72 12.64 -9.17
CA ASP A 86 26.47 13.73 -8.54
C ASP A 86 25.85 14.07 -7.17
N ASP A 87 26.28 15.17 -6.55
CA ASP A 87 25.83 15.59 -5.21
C ASP A 87 24.33 15.95 -5.15
N ASP A 88 23.69 16.25 -6.29
CA ASP A 88 22.32 16.75 -6.39
C ASP A 88 21.37 15.78 -7.13
N LEU A 89 21.89 14.94 -8.02
CA LEU A 89 21.11 14.15 -8.97
C LEU A 89 21.61 12.71 -9.08
N LEU A 90 20.65 11.79 -9.09
CA LEU A 90 20.85 10.38 -9.41
C LEU A 90 19.97 9.99 -10.60
N CYS A 91 20.60 9.53 -11.68
CA CYS A 91 19.92 8.97 -12.85
C CYS A 91 20.15 7.46 -12.91
N VAL A 92 19.07 6.70 -13.04
CA VAL A 92 19.11 5.24 -13.08
C VAL A 92 18.32 4.69 -14.25
N ASP A 93 18.82 3.60 -14.82
CA ASP A 93 18.05 2.71 -15.66
C ASP A 93 17.40 1.65 -14.77
N LYS A 94 16.08 1.52 -14.90
CA LYS A 94 15.27 0.56 -14.12
C LYS A 94 14.58 -0.41 -15.07
N PRO A 95 14.36 -1.67 -14.68
CA PRO A 95 13.56 -2.58 -15.47
C PRO A 95 12.10 -2.11 -15.52
N GLY A 96 11.38 -2.56 -16.55
CA GLY A 96 10.02 -2.09 -16.85
C GLY A 96 8.99 -2.48 -15.79
N ASP A 97 9.19 -3.61 -15.12
CA ASP A 97 8.30 -4.19 -14.11
C ASP A 97 8.54 -3.67 -12.68
N LEU A 98 9.62 -2.90 -12.45
CA LEU A 98 9.90 -2.27 -11.15
C LEU A 98 9.09 -0.97 -10.98
N PRO A 99 8.14 -0.90 -10.03
CA PRO A 99 7.41 0.33 -9.72
C PRO A 99 8.34 1.39 -9.14
N VAL A 100 8.09 2.66 -9.40
CA VAL A 100 8.98 3.76 -8.96
C VAL A 100 8.82 4.05 -7.47
N HIS A 101 7.58 4.32 -7.04
CA HIS A 101 7.24 4.69 -5.66
C HIS A 101 6.14 3.76 -5.12
N PRO A 102 5.94 3.70 -3.78
CA PRO A 102 4.89 2.90 -3.16
C PRO A 102 3.52 3.13 -3.81
N ALA A 103 2.93 2.06 -4.34
CA ALA A 103 1.64 2.10 -5.01
C ALA A 103 0.98 0.73 -5.02
N GLY A 104 -0.31 0.70 -4.65
CA GLY A 104 -1.12 -0.51 -4.69
C GLY A 104 -0.53 -1.66 -3.86
N ARG A 105 -0.10 -2.73 -4.54
CA ARG A 105 0.52 -3.91 -3.92
C ARG A 105 2.02 -3.79 -3.67
N TYR A 106 2.65 -2.67 -4.00
CA TYR A 106 4.08 -2.46 -3.85
C TYR A 106 4.35 -1.35 -2.86
N PHE A 107 5.09 -1.63 -1.79
CA PHE A 107 5.58 -0.66 -0.83
C PHE A 107 7.10 -0.67 -0.84
N ASN A 108 7.70 -1.80 -0.48
CA ASN A 108 9.15 -1.97 -0.40
C ASN A 108 9.78 -2.40 -1.73
N ASN A 109 9.05 -3.15 -2.56
CA ASN A 109 9.52 -3.60 -3.86
C ASN A 109 9.32 -2.49 -4.90
N THR A 110 9.94 -1.33 -4.66
CA THR A 110 9.87 -0.14 -5.50
C THR A 110 11.26 0.47 -5.65
N LEU A 111 11.50 1.21 -6.74
CA LEU A 111 12.79 1.83 -7.01
C LEU A 111 13.26 2.70 -5.85
N VAL A 112 12.40 3.58 -5.33
CA VAL A 112 12.75 4.49 -4.23
C VAL A 112 13.20 3.70 -3.00
N ARG A 113 12.41 2.72 -2.55
CA ARG A 113 12.73 1.92 -1.35
C ARG A 113 13.95 1.03 -1.52
N ILE A 114 14.13 0.44 -2.70
CA ILE A 114 15.31 -0.37 -2.99
C ILE A 114 16.56 0.51 -3.00
N MET A 115 16.50 1.72 -3.58
CA MET A 115 17.64 2.63 -3.61
C MET A 115 17.98 3.19 -2.22
N GLU A 116 16.99 3.53 -1.40
CA GLU A 116 17.18 3.89 0.02
C GLU A 116 17.89 2.76 0.78
N ALA A 117 17.43 1.51 0.64
CA ALA A 117 18.02 0.36 1.32
C ALA A 117 19.47 0.08 0.86
N ARG A 118 19.75 0.19 -0.45
CA ARG A 118 21.09 -0.05 -1.01
C ARG A 118 22.12 0.99 -0.60
N ARG A 119 21.67 2.23 -0.37
CA ARG A 119 22.56 3.37 -0.08
C ARG A 119 22.63 3.71 1.41
N GLY A 120 22.04 2.88 2.27
CA GLY A 120 22.14 3.00 3.72
C GLY A 120 21.37 4.19 4.27
N GLY A 121 20.07 4.24 3.99
CA GLY A 121 19.15 5.31 4.40
C GLY A 121 19.48 5.93 5.77
N THR A 122 19.53 7.26 5.80
CA THR A 122 19.71 8.07 7.02
C THR A 122 18.56 7.85 8.01
#